data_AF-A0A4P8RPI4-F1
#
_entry.id   AF-A0A4P8RPI4-F1
#
_cell.length_a   1.000
_cell.length_b   1.000
_cell.length_c   1.000
_cell.angle_alpha   90.00
_cell.angle_beta   90.00
_cell.angle_gamma   90.00
#
_symmetry.space_group_name_H-M   'P 1'
#
loop_
_entity.id
_entity.type
_entity.pdbx_description
1 polymer ?
#
loop_
_entity_poly.entity_id
_entity_poly.type
_entity_poly.pdbx_seq_one_letter_code
_entity_poly.pdbx_strand_id
1 'polypeptide(L)'
;MLDKFLDKIPTDKIYEELLQPSFKNVGEALGTLFSMGNLILLPLKLHEQKARMKFDANLKRFAKKLEESEAEDICEVPPYVGLPILDKLTYLDQHELSEAFINLLTKASTKATIHLAHPSFINTLGNLCADEARILFHYKQAESIPRMDLYIHKHSLTGQNPVLPFHAELRPLEGEQSVNLAQEVHIKVAWNLTGIETFVKLDFPENVDVYTENLEKLGIIALETEVLLKKDLDTFQQLEQDIYQANILKSQKWVDSLNQKHPDVLYSLYPKKGYYYFTAYGKMFMKACIKELNETGEKS
;
A
#
# COMPACT_ATOMS: atom_id res chain seq x y z
N MET A 1 12.23 -45.35 -3.45
CA MET A 1 11.59 -44.67 -4.61
C MET A 1 11.75 -43.15 -4.48
N LEU A 2 11.62 -42.59 -3.27
CA LEU A 2 11.95 -41.20 -2.95
C LEU A 2 13.42 -40.82 -3.22
N ASP A 3 14.38 -41.71 -2.91
CA ASP A 3 15.82 -41.42 -3.11
C ASP A 3 16.21 -41.20 -4.58
N LYS A 4 15.57 -41.95 -5.51
CA LYS A 4 15.73 -41.74 -6.96
C LYS A 4 15.11 -40.44 -7.48
N PHE A 5 14.18 -39.85 -6.71
CA PHE A 5 13.60 -38.54 -7.02
C PHE A 5 14.44 -37.42 -6.42
N LEU A 6 15.03 -37.62 -5.24
CA LEU A 6 15.95 -36.67 -4.60
C LEU A 6 17.24 -36.48 -5.42
N ASP A 7 17.77 -37.53 -6.05
CA ASP A 7 18.94 -37.46 -6.97
C ASP A 7 18.67 -36.68 -8.28
N LYS A 8 17.40 -36.43 -8.64
CA LYS A 8 17.01 -35.73 -9.89
C LYS A 8 16.62 -34.27 -9.68
N ILE A 9 16.65 -33.83 -8.45
CA ILE A 9 16.40 -32.46 -8.06
C ILE A 9 17.69 -31.68 -8.33
N PRO A 10 17.68 -30.60 -9.12
CA PRO A 10 18.88 -29.79 -9.37
C PRO A 10 19.17 -28.88 -8.17
N THR A 11 19.27 -29.45 -6.96
CA THR A 11 19.77 -28.78 -5.76
C THR A 11 21.20 -28.33 -5.99
N ASP A 12 22.02 -29.18 -6.61
CA ASP A 12 23.47 -29.02 -6.57
C ASP A 12 23.95 -27.69 -7.15
N LYS A 13 23.33 -27.20 -8.24
CA LYS A 13 23.72 -25.91 -8.84
C LYS A 13 23.33 -24.69 -8.02
N ILE A 14 22.15 -24.70 -7.39
CA ILE A 14 21.70 -23.57 -6.56
C ILE A 14 22.50 -23.55 -5.26
N TYR A 15 22.75 -24.72 -4.67
CA TYR A 15 23.59 -24.86 -3.48
C TYR A 15 25.05 -24.50 -3.78
N GLU A 16 25.62 -24.92 -4.91
CA GLU A 16 26.96 -24.51 -5.36
C GLU A 16 27.09 -23.00 -5.55
N GLU A 17 26.05 -22.34 -6.10
CA GLU A 17 26.01 -20.87 -6.25
C GLU A 17 25.90 -20.17 -4.89
N LEU A 18 25.10 -20.69 -3.95
CA LEU A 18 24.97 -20.16 -2.59
C LEU A 18 26.26 -20.33 -1.77
N LEU A 19 27.12 -21.29 -2.13
CA LEU A 19 28.43 -21.52 -1.52
C LEU A 19 29.52 -20.62 -2.12
N GLN A 20 29.24 -19.85 -3.17
CA GLN A 20 30.20 -18.87 -3.69
C GLN A 20 30.47 -17.80 -2.63
N PRO A 21 31.69 -17.20 -2.59
CA PRO A 21 32.03 -16.18 -1.61
C PRO A 21 31.05 -15.01 -1.56
N SER A 22 30.52 -14.59 -2.71
CA SER A 22 29.51 -13.52 -2.86
C SER A 22 28.12 -13.88 -2.31
N PHE A 23 27.88 -15.15 -1.98
CA PHE A 23 26.64 -15.62 -1.37
C PHE A 23 26.82 -16.15 0.04
N LYS A 24 28.03 -16.05 0.63
CA LYS A 24 28.31 -16.53 1.99
C LYS A 24 27.27 -16.02 3.00
N ASN A 25 26.95 -14.73 2.93
CA ASN A 25 25.98 -14.04 3.78
C ASN A 25 24.54 -14.56 3.57
N VAL A 26 24.18 -14.90 2.33
CA VAL A 26 22.88 -15.52 1.99
C VAL A 26 22.82 -16.94 2.53
N GLY A 27 23.91 -17.71 2.39
CA GLY A 27 24.03 -19.05 2.94
C GLY A 27 23.88 -19.07 4.46
N GLU A 28 24.47 -18.09 5.15
CA GLU A 28 24.30 -17.90 6.60
C GLU A 28 22.85 -17.53 6.97
N ALA A 29 22.23 -16.60 6.25
CA ALA A 29 20.86 -16.16 6.52
C ALA A 29 19.80 -17.24 6.21
N LEU A 30 19.97 -18.02 5.13
CA LEU A 30 18.97 -18.99 4.63
C LEU A 30 19.36 -20.45 4.93
N GLY A 31 20.51 -20.71 5.54
CA GLY A 31 21.05 -22.06 5.74
C GLY A 31 20.06 -23.00 6.42
N THR A 32 19.43 -22.52 7.51
CA THR A 32 18.38 -23.27 8.21
C THR A 32 17.17 -23.54 7.32
N LEU A 33 16.71 -22.58 6.50
CA LEU A 33 15.56 -22.77 5.61
C LEU A 33 15.80 -23.85 4.55
N PHE A 34 17.00 -23.89 3.99
CA PHE A 34 17.41 -24.90 3.01
C PHE A 34 17.61 -26.28 3.64
N SER A 35 18.11 -26.33 4.89
CA SER A 35 18.20 -27.57 5.65
C SER A 35 16.83 -28.13 6.07
N MET A 36 15.84 -27.24 6.24
CA MET A 36 14.47 -27.62 6.54
C MET A 36 13.82 -28.22 5.29
N GLY A 37 13.49 -29.51 5.33
CA GLY A 37 12.84 -30.24 4.24
C GLY A 37 11.50 -29.67 3.74
N ASN A 38 11.00 -28.56 4.25
CA ASN A 38 9.81 -27.90 3.71
C ASN A 38 10.03 -27.28 2.31
N LEU A 39 11.28 -27.14 1.84
CA LEU A 39 11.58 -26.75 0.46
C LEU A 39 11.66 -27.94 -0.52
N ILE A 40 11.19 -29.14 -0.15
CA ILE A 40 11.19 -30.32 -1.04
C ILE A 40 10.47 -30.08 -2.38
N LEU A 41 9.49 -29.17 -2.43
CA LEU A 41 8.78 -28.85 -3.67
C LEU A 41 9.47 -27.78 -4.52
N LEU A 42 10.43 -27.04 -3.97
CA LEU A 42 11.17 -25.99 -4.68
C LEU A 42 11.80 -26.51 -5.99
N PRO A 43 12.46 -27.68 -6.03
CA PRO A 43 12.99 -28.27 -7.26
C PRO A 43 11.96 -28.50 -8.37
N LEU A 44 10.74 -28.90 -8.00
CA LEU A 44 9.66 -29.09 -8.95
C LEU A 44 9.18 -27.75 -9.49
N LYS A 45 9.11 -26.73 -8.64
CA LYS A 45 8.77 -25.35 -9.04
C LYS A 45 9.83 -24.73 -9.95
N LEU A 46 11.11 -24.97 -9.67
CA LEU A 46 12.24 -24.46 -10.44
C LEU A 46 12.62 -25.34 -11.64
N HIS A 47 11.84 -26.39 -11.93
CA HIS A 47 12.01 -27.17 -13.15
C HIS A 47 11.74 -26.32 -14.39
N GLU A 48 10.81 -25.36 -14.30
CA GLU A 48 10.57 -24.37 -15.34
C GLU A 48 11.72 -23.36 -15.38
N GLN A 49 12.34 -23.20 -16.56
CA GLN A 49 13.48 -22.31 -16.74
C GLN A 49 13.17 -20.85 -16.37
N LYS A 50 11.93 -20.36 -16.61
CA LYS A 50 11.51 -19.00 -16.24
C LYS A 50 11.43 -18.82 -14.72
N ALA A 51 10.81 -19.76 -14.01
CA ALA A 51 10.73 -19.74 -12.55
C ALA A 51 12.13 -19.74 -11.92
N ARG A 52 13.04 -20.56 -12.48
CA ARG A 52 14.45 -20.57 -12.09
C ARG A 52 15.14 -19.22 -12.30
N MET A 53 15.02 -18.63 -13.49
CA MET A 53 15.63 -17.32 -13.78
C MET A 53 15.13 -16.23 -12.81
N LYS A 54 13.83 -16.23 -12.49
CA LYS A 54 13.24 -15.28 -11.53
C LYS A 54 13.79 -15.47 -10.12
N PHE A 55 13.81 -16.72 -9.65
CA PHE A 55 14.32 -17.06 -8.34
C PHE A 55 15.81 -16.68 -8.20
N ASP A 56 16.63 -17.05 -9.18
CA ASP A 56 18.07 -16.75 -9.20
C ASP A 56 18.32 -15.23 -9.24
N ALA A 57 17.53 -14.47 -10.01
CA ALA A 57 17.63 -13.01 -10.07
C ALA A 57 17.24 -12.35 -8.73
N ASN A 58 16.19 -12.84 -8.07
CA ASN A 58 15.76 -12.34 -6.78
C ASN A 58 16.77 -12.68 -5.66
N LEU A 59 17.36 -13.88 -5.67
CA LEU A 59 18.42 -14.24 -4.75
C LEU A 59 19.69 -13.40 -4.95
N LYS A 60 20.06 -13.09 -6.20
CA LYS A 60 21.19 -12.18 -6.50
C LYS A 60 20.96 -10.77 -5.94
N ARG A 61 19.73 -10.25 -6.06
CA ARG A 61 19.36 -8.95 -5.48
C ARG A 61 19.41 -8.98 -3.96
N PHE A 62 18.92 -10.06 -3.36
CA PHE A 62 18.99 -10.27 -1.92
C PHE A 62 20.44 -10.31 -1.41
N ALA A 63 21.32 -11.06 -2.10
CA ALA A 63 22.75 -11.13 -1.77
C ALA A 63 23.40 -9.75 -1.80
N LYS A 64 23.19 -9.02 -2.90
CA LYS A 64 23.73 -7.66 -3.06
C LYS A 64 23.28 -6.73 -1.94
N LYS A 65 22.02 -6.79 -1.51
CA LYS A 65 21.51 -5.97 -0.39
C LYS A 65 22.13 -6.33 0.96
N LEU A 66 22.41 -7.61 1.21
CA LEU A 66 23.11 -8.02 2.42
C LEU A 66 24.56 -7.53 2.43
N GLU A 67 25.24 -7.57 1.27
CA GLU A 67 26.59 -7.03 1.12
C GLU A 67 26.63 -5.50 1.32
N GLU A 68 25.69 -4.77 0.70
CA GLU A 68 25.58 -3.30 0.80
C GLU A 68 25.15 -2.80 2.18
N SER A 69 24.51 -3.64 2.98
CA SER A 69 24.00 -3.24 4.29
C SER A 69 25.09 -3.11 5.35
N GLU A 70 26.34 -3.52 5.09
CA GLU A 70 27.45 -3.60 6.07
C GLU A 70 27.01 -4.18 7.43
N ALA A 71 25.99 -5.04 7.42
CA ALA A 71 25.42 -5.58 8.63
C ALA A 71 26.40 -6.61 9.20
N GLU A 72 27.24 -6.18 10.15
CA GLU A 72 28.19 -7.05 10.86
C GLU A 72 27.50 -8.19 11.61
N ASP A 73 26.17 -8.13 11.74
CA ASP A 73 25.33 -9.06 12.49
C ASP A 73 24.22 -9.69 11.62
N ILE A 74 24.63 -10.51 10.65
CA ILE A 74 23.71 -11.41 9.93
C ILE A 74 23.18 -12.46 10.92
N CYS A 75 21.91 -12.84 10.75
CA CYS A 75 21.29 -13.92 11.49
C CYS A 75 20.43 -14.80 10.60
N GLU A 76 20.17 -16.02 11.06
CA GLU A 76 19.27 -16.94 10.38
C GLU A 76 17.85 -16.39 10.35
N VAL A 77 17.24 -16.44 9.17
CA VAL A 77 15.86 -15.99 8.96
C VAL A 77 14.90 -16.95 9.66
N PRO A 78 13.96 -16.45 10.48
CA PRO A 78 12.94 -17.29 11.09
C PRO A 78 12.12 -18.05 10.01
N PRO A 79 11.88 -19.37 10.16
CA PRO A 79 11.22 -20.17 9.13
C PRO A 79 9.82 -19.68 8.72
N TYR A 80 9.07 -19.13 9.67
CA TYR A 80 7.73 -18.58 9.42
C TYR A 80 7.75 -17.30 8.57
N VAL A 81 8.91 -16.63 8.44
CA VAL A 81 9.13 -15.51 7.52
C VAL A 81 9.79 -15.97 6.23
N GLY A 82 10.88 -16.73 6.35
CA GLY A 82 11.70 -17.11 5.20
C GLY A 82 10.99 -18.02 4.22
N LEU A 83 10.30 -19.08 4.70
CA LEU A 83 9.69 -20.07 3.81
C LEU A 83 8.60 -19.47 2.90
N PRO A 84 7.64 -18.67 3.41
CA PRO A 84 6.65 -18.04 2.54
C PRO A 84 7.26 -17.08 1.51
N ILE A 85 8.29 -16.33 1.90
CA ILE A 85 8.94 -15.37 1.00
C ILE A 85 9.68 -16.11 -0.12
N LEU A 86 10.49 -17.12 0.22
CA LEU A 86 11.21 -17.92 -0.78
C LEU A 86 10.26 -18.57 -1.77
N ASP A 87 9.11 -19.07 -1.30
CA ASP A 87 8.09 -19.62 -2.18
C ASP A 87 7.57 -18.60 -3.19
N LYS A 88 7.25 -17.38 -2.73
CA LYS A 88 6.75 -16.29 -3.56
C LYS A 88 7.79 -15.86 -4.61
N LEU A 89 9.07 -15.79 -4.24
CA LEU A 89 10.15 -15.39 -5.14
C LEU A 89 10.37 -16.37 -6.33
N THR A 90 9.80 -17.58 -6.28
CA THR A 90 9.85 -18.52 -7.41
C THR A 90 9.00 -18.11 -8.61
N TYR A 91 7.97 -17.29 -8.40
CA TYR A 91 7.03 -16.88 -9.46
C TYR A 91 6.83 -15.37 -9.58
N LEU A 92 7.26 -14.58 -8.60
CA LEU A 92 7.20 -13.11 -8.68
C LEU A 92 8.10 -12.58 -9.80
N ASP A 93 7.48 -11.84 -10.72
CA ASP A 93 8.14 -11.20 -11.88
C ASP A 93 8.25 -9.69 -11.70
N GLN A 94 7.33 -9.09 -10.93
CA GLN A 94 7.21 -7.64 -10.84
C GLN A 94 8.29 -7.07 -9.91
N HIS A 95 9.01 -6.08 -10.40
CA HIS A 95 10.21 -5.56 -9.74
C HIS A 95 9.91 -4.97 -8.36
N GLU A 96 8.89 -4.12 -8.22
CA GLU A 96 8.55 -3.46 -6.97
C GLU A 96 8.01 -4.43 -5.92
N LEU A 97 7.13 -5.35 -6.31
CA LEU A 97 6.58 -6.33 -5.36
C LEU A 97 7.66 -7.30 -4.88
N SER A 98 8.49 -7.82 -5.79
CA SER A 98 9.64 -8.67 -5.41
C SER A 98 10.64 -7.92 -4.54
N GLU A 99 10.88 -6.63 -4.80
CA GLU A 99 11.72 -5.78 -3.95
C GLU A 99 11.16 -5.69 -2.53
N ALA A 100 9.84 -5.53 -2.38
CA ALA A 100 9.24 -5.42 -1.07
C ALA A 100 9.36 -6.72 -0.24
N PHE A 101 9.27 -7.87 -0.91
CA PHE A 101 9.56 -9.18 -0.30
C PHE A 101 11.03 -9.33 0.08
N ILE A 102 11.95 -8.92 -0.79
CA ILE A 102 13.40 -8.94 -0.52
C ILE A 102 13.72 -8.04 0.67
N ASN A 103 13.18 -6.82 0.73
CA ASN A 103 13.40 -5.89 1.84
C ASN A 103 12.97 -6.48 3.19
N LEU A 104 11.84 -7.17 3.22
CA LEU A 104 11.37 -7.86 4.43
C LEU A 104 12.34 -9.00 4.80
N LEU A 105 12.82 -9.77 3.81
CA LEU A 105 13.77 -10.85 4.01
C LEU A 105 15.13 -10.34 4.52
N THR A 106 15.64 -9.23 3.97
CA THR A 106 16.91 -8.63 4.40
C THR A 106 16.82 -8.14 5.83
N LYS A 107 15.67 -7.59 6.24
CA LYS A 107 15.44 -7.22 7.65
C LYS A 107 15.31 -8.43 8.57
N ALA A 108 14.67 -9.49 8.11
CA ALA A 108 14.60 -10.75 8.86
C ALA A 108 15.98 -11.42 9.02
N SER A 109 16.92 -11.11 8.13
CA SER A 109 18.29 -11.65 8.09
C SER A 109 19.31 -10.84 8.91
N THR A 110 18.90 -9.76 9.58
CA THR A 110 19.81 -8.85 10.29
C THR A 110 19.38 -8.69 11.75
N LYS A 111 20.27 -8.93 12.72
CA LYS A 111 19.91 -8.88 14.17
C LYS A 111 19.33 -7.53 14.58
N ALA A 112 19.85 -6.44 14.03
CA ALA A 112 19.39 -5.10 14.35
C ALA A 112 17.94 -4.84 13.91
N THR A 113 17.47 -5.46 12.82
CA THR A 113 16.18 -5.15 12.19
C THR A 113 15.18 -6.32 12.17
N ILE A 114 15.55 -7.49 12.70
CA ILE A 114 14.67 -8.67 12.80
C ILE A 114 13.35 -8.38 13.52
N HIS A 115 13.36 -7.46 14.50
CA HIS A 115 12.16 -7.04 15.22
C HIS A 115 11.13 -6.32 14.33
N LEU A 116 11.54 -5.84 13.15
CA LEU A 116 10.64 -5.24 12.15
C LEU A 116 10.03 -6.30 11.22
N ALA A 117 10.53 -7.53 11.19
CA ALA A 117 10.06 -8.58 10.29
C ALA A 117 8.82 -9.30 10.86
N HIS A 118 7.69 -8.58 10.93
CA HIS A 118 6.44 -9.12 11.46
C HIS A 118 5.77 -10.09 10.46
N PRO A 119 5.27 -11.27 10.89
CA PRO A 119 4.65 -12.27 10.00
C PRO A 119 3.45 -11.76 9.20
N SER A 120 2.67 -10.82 9.76
CA SER A 120 1.51 -10.26 9.04
C SER A 120 1.89 -9.55 7.75
N PHE A 121 3.12 -9.02 7.65
CA PHE A 121 3.58 -8.31 6.45
C PHE A 121 3.71 -9.24 5.26
N ILE A 122 3.91 -10.54 5.48
CA ILE A 122 3.91 -11.55 4.41
C ILE A 122 2.52 -11.65 3.77
N ASN A 123 1.48 -11.68 4.60
CA ASN A 123 0.09 -11.73 4.14
C ASN A 123 -0.30 -10.41 3.47
N THR A 124 0.09 -9.28 4.05
CA THR A 124 -0.14 -7.96 3.44
C THR A 124 0.54 -7.88 2.07
N LEU A 125 1.82 -8.22 1.95
CA LEU A 125 2.53 -8.27 0.66
C LEU A 125 1.89 -9.25 -0.32
N GLY A 126 1.42 -10.41 0.15
CA GLY A 126 0.73 -11.39 -0.67
C GLY A 126 -0.62 -10.92 -1.23
N ASN A 127 -1.21 -9.89 -0.61
CA ASN A 127 -2.46 -9.26 -1.02
C ASN A 127 -2.25 -7.92 -1.77
N LEU A 128 -1.01 -7.56 -2.08
CA LEU A 128 -0.68 -6.41 -2.93
C LEU A 128 -0.47 -6.85 -4.38
N CYS A 129 -0.87 -5.99 -5.30
CA CYS A 129 -0.47 -6.05 -6.70
C CYS A 129 0.78 -5.19 -6.97
N ALA A 130 1.30 -5.27 -8.19
CA ALA A 130 2.50 -4.53 -8.58
C ALA A 130 2.30 -3.02 -8.58
N ASP A 131 1.14 -2.54 -9.03
CA ASP A 131 0.80 -1.12 -9.07
C ASP A 131 0.64 -0.54 -7.66
N GLU A 132 0.00 -1.27 -6.74
CA GLU A 132 -0.05 -0.88 -5.33
C GLU A 132 1.33 -0.80 -4.70
N ALA A 133 2.23 -1.75 -5.00
CA ALA A 133 3.62 -1.67 -4.56
C ALA A 133 4.30 -0.41 -5.12
N ARG A 134 4.14 -0.09 -6.42
CA ARG A 134 4.68 1.13 -7.03
C ARG A 134 4.18 2.40 -6.34
N ILE A 135 2.90 2.46 -5.98
CA ILE A 135 2.33 3.57 -5.21
C ILE A 135 3.08 3.72 -3.88
N LEU A 136 3.26 2.63 -3.13
CA LEU A 136 3.98 2.67 -1.85
C LEU A 136 5.45 3.09 -2.02
N PHE A 137 6.15 2.59 -3.03
CA PHE A 137 7.52 3.00 -3.32
C PHE A 137 7.63 4.48 -3.72
N HIS A 138 6.66 5.01 -4.46
CA HIS A 138 6.61 6.44 -4.81
C HIS A 138 6.46 7.32 -3.56
N TYR A 139 5.58 6.93 -2.63
CA TYR A 139 5.32 7.67 -1.39
C TYR A 139 6.21 7.26 -0.21
N LYS A 140 7.34 6.58 -0.47
CA LYS A 140 8.27 6.06 0.55
C LYS A 140 8.74 7.09 1.57
N GLN A 141 8.97 8.33 1.13
CA GLN A 141 9.42 9.45 1.97
C GLN A 141 8.29 10.43 2.33
N ALA A 142 7.09 10.20 1.82
CA ALA A 142 5.93 11.02 2.14
C ALA A 142 5.29 10.57 3.46
N GLU A 143 4.76 11.51 4.21
CA GLU A 143 4.01 11.22 5.45
C GLU A 143 2.53 10.92 5.17
N SER A 144 2.04 11.38 4.02
CA SER A 144 0.64 11.34 3.62
C SER A 144 0.51 11.45 2.11
N ILE A 145 -0.62 11.00 1.58
CA ILE A 145 -0.99 11.13 0.17
C ILE A 145 -2.12 12.17 0.09
N PRO A 146 -1.90 13.32 -0.58
CA PRO A 146 -2.94 14.33 -0.79
C PRO A 146 -4.13 13.75 -1.57
N ARG A 147 -5.33 14.13 -1.14
CA ARG A 147 -6.59 13.67 -1.72
C ARG A 147 -7.57 14.83 -1.83
N MET A 148 -8.31 14.88 -2.92
CA MET A 148 -9.45 15.77 -3.08
C MET A 148 -10.71 14.96 -3.38
N ASP A 149 -11.82 15.41 -2.82
CA ASP A 149 -13.15 14.92 -3.15
C ASP A 149 -14.00 16.12 -3.61
N LEU A 150 -14.92 15.91 -4.55
CA LEU A 150 -15.84 16.94 -5.00
C LEU A 150 -17.22 16.69 -4.42
N TYR A 151 -17.83 17.74 -3.87
CA TYR A 151 -19.15 17.70 -3.27
C TYR A 151 -20.05 18.78 -3.88
N ILE A 152 -21.32 18.44 -4.06
CA ILE A 152 -22.38 19.41 -4.33
C ILE A 152 -23.11 19.67 -3.03
N HIS A 153 -23.13 20.94 -2.62
CA HIS A 153 -23.96 21.42 -1.54
C HIS A 153 -25.30 21.90 -2.08
N LYS A 154 -26.40 21.53 -1.41
CA LYS A 154 -27.76 21.96 -1.71
C LYS A 154 -28.22 22.98 -0.66
N HIS A 155 -28.40 24.22 -1.06
CA HIS A 155 -28.99 25.28 -0.25
C HIS A 155 -30.50 25.35 -0.52
N SER A 156 -31.34 25.22 0.51
CA SER A 156 -32.78 25.55 0.40
C SER A 156 -32.95 27.06 0.49
N LEU A 157 -33.59 27.68 -0.50
CA LEU A 157 -33.90 29.12 -0.47
C LEU A 157 -35.09 29.44 0.44
N THR A 158 -35.85 28.43 0.88
CA THR A 158 -36.93 28.57 1.84
C THR A 158 -36.45 28.08 3.21
N GLY A 159 -36.32 29.01 4.17
CA GLY A 159 -35.88 28.74 5.54
C GLY A 159 -36.88 27.98 6.43
N GLN A 160 -37.60 27.00 5.88
CA GLN A 160 -38.44 26.11 6.68
C GLN A 160 -37.80 24.73 6.71
N ASN A 161 -37.09 24.46 7.80
CA ASN A 161 -36.68 23.10 8.14
C ASN A 161 -37.94 22.21 8.23
N PRO A 162 -37.96 21.03 7.59
CA PRO A 162 -39.05 20.09 7.83
C PRO A 162 -39.05 19.72 9.31
N VAL A 163 -40.06 20.15 10.05
CA VAL A 163 -40.29 19.69 11.44
C VAL A 163 -40.67 18.23 11.35
N LEU A 164 -39.75 17.34 11.73
CA LEU A 164 -40.08 15.93 11.93
C LEU A 164 -41.17 15.87 13.02
N PRO A 165 -42.29 15.15 12.81
CA PRO A 165 -43.28 14.96 13.86
C PRO A 165 -42.61 14.22 15.01
N PHE A 166 -42.41 14.92 16.13
CA PHE A 166 -41.88 14.35 17.35
C PHE A 166 -42.95 13.40 17.93
N HIS A 167 -42.72 12.09 17.86
CA HIS A 167 -43.56 11.13 18.56
C HIS A 167 -43.34 11.30 20.07
N ALA A 168 -44.35 11.80 20.77
CA ALA A 168 -44.31 12.16 22.20
C ALA A 168 -43.96 11.01 23.16
N GLU A 169 -43.85 9.77 22.66
CA GLU A 169 -43.53 8.58 23.45
C GLU A 169 -42.02 8.25 23.49
N LEU A 170 -41.18 8.92 22.69
CA LEU A 170 -39.73 8.74 22.74
C LEU A 170 -39.11 9.71 23.77
N ARG A 171 -38.68 9.19 24.91
CA ARG A 171 -37.82 9.94 25.84
C ARG A 171 -36.37 9.85 25.35
N PRO A 172 -35.70 10.99 25.07
CA PRO A 172 -34.25 11.00 24.84
C PRO A 172 -33.54 10.56 26.13
N LEU A 173 -32.45 9.81 26.00
CA LEU A 173 -31.53 9.59 27.11
C LEU A 173 -30.92 10.96 27.49
N GLU A 174 -30.90 11.27 28.79
CA GLU A 174 -30.35 12.53 29.30
C GLU A 174 -28.89 12.68 28.84
N GLY A 175 -28.65 13.58 27.89
CA GLY A 175 -27.31 13.86 27.36
C GLY A 175 -27.26 14.24 25.88
N GLU A 176 -28.26 13.86 25.07
CA GLU A 176 -28.31 14.26 23.66
C GLU A 176 -29.09 15.57 23.51
N GLN A 177 -28.35 16.68 23.39
CA GLN A 177 -28.90 17.89 22.82
C GLN A 177 -29.39 17.57 21.41
N SER A 178 -30.68 17.81 21.16
CA SER A 178 -31.26 17.76 19.82
C SER A 178 -30.67 18.88 18.97
N VAL A 179 -29.55 18.59 18.30
CA VAL A 179 -29.03 19.49 17.27
C VAL A 179 -29.98 19.37 16.08
N ASN A 180 -30.89 20.35 15.94
CA ASN A 180 -31.58 20.64 14.70
C ASN A 180 -30.53 21.15 13.69
N LEU A 181 -29.71 20.24 13.14
CA LEU A 181 -28.98 20.53 11.91
C LEU A 181 -30.02 20.55 10.79
N ALA A 182 -30.15 21.69 10.12
CA ALA A 182 -30.67 21.72 8.76
C ALA A 182 -30.04 20.53 8.02
N GLN A 183 -30.83 19.68 7.37
CA GLN A 183 -30.30 18.57 6.59
C GLN A 183 -29.53 19.15 5.39
N GLU A 184 -28.29 19.57 5.63
CA GLU A 184 -27.29 19.94 4.65
C GLU A 184 -26.91 18.66 3.90
N VAL A 185 -27.55 18.44 2.75
CA VAL A 185 -27.27 17.27 1.93
C VAL A 185 -26.06 17.57 1.07
N HIS A 186 -24.90 17.07 1.49
CA HIS A 186 -23.68 17.06 0.70
C HIS A 186 -23.67 15.81 -0.20
N ILE A 187 -23.84 16.00 -1.50
CA ILE A 187 -23.79 14.91 -2.47
C ILE A 187 -22.35 14.79 -2.95
N LYS A 188 -21.70 13.65 -2.68
CA LYS A 188 -20.36 13.36 -3.20
C LYS A 188 -20.45 13.02 -4.69
N VAL A 189 -19.72 13.74 -5.54
CA VAL A 189 -19.82 13.62 -7.01
C VAL A 189 -18.56 13.10 -7.68
N ALA A 190 -17.42 13.29 -7.04
CA ALA A 190 -16.16 12.63 -7.39
C ALA A 190 -15.36 12.40 -6.10
N TRP A 191 -14.60 11.33 -6.05
CA TRP A 191 -13.83 10.96 -4.87
C TRP A 191 -12.45 10.42 -5.24
N ASN A 192 -11.55 10.36 -4.26
CA ASN A 192 -10.20 9.81 -4.38
C ASN A 192 -9.35 10.49 -5.46
N LEU A 193 -9.58 11.78 -5.69
CA LEU A 193 -8.81 12.56 -6.64
C LEU A 193 -7.42 12.82 -6.04
N THR A 194 -6.49 11.90 -6.27
CA THR A 194 -5.15 11.87 -5.67
C THR A 194 -4.06 12.20 -6.69
N GLY A 195 -4.34 12.06 -7.99
CA GLY A 195 -3.38 12.24 -9.07
C GLY A 195 -2.37 11.10 -9.20
N ILE A 196 -2.53 10.01 -8.43
CA ILE A 196 -1.64 8.85 -8.46
C ILE A 196 -1.48 8.29 -9.87
N GLU A 197 -2.56 8.26 -10.65
CA GLU A 197 -2.60 7.83 -12.05
C GLU A 197 -1.67 8.64 -12.97
N THR A 198 -1.28 9.85 -12.55
CA THR A 198 -0.40 10.75 -13.30
C THR A 198 1.01 10.79 -12.68
N PHE A 199 1.12 10.81 -11.36
CA PHE A 199 2.40 10.91 -10.65
C PHE A 199 3.18 9.60 -10.63
N VAL A 200 2.48 8.46 -10.69
CA VAL A 200 3.07 7.12 -10.63
C VAL A 200 2.88 6.43 -11.97
N LYS A 201 3.95 5.81 -12.49
CA LYS A 201 3.86 4.99 -13.70
C LYS A 201 3.21 3.64 -13.38
N LEU A 202 1.89 3.59 -13.45
CA LEU A 202 1.09 2.38 -13.25
C LEU A 202 0.91 1.60 -14.55
N ASP A 203 0.75 0.29 -14.44
CA ASP A 203 0.37 -0.56 -15.57
C ASP A 203 -1.12 -0.36 -15.93
N PHE A 204 -1.98 -0.17 -14.91
CA PHE A 204 -3.42 0.07 -15.07
C PHE A 204 -3.88 1.30 -14.24
N PRO A 205 -3.63 2.54 -14.72
CA PRO A 205 -3.98 3.77 -14.00
C PRO A 205 -5.48 3.94 -13.71
N GLU A 206 -6.36 3.28 -14.45
CA GLU A 206 -7.81 3.31 -14.25
C GLU A 206 -8.27 2.65 -12.94
N ASN A 207 -7.42 1.84 -12.30
CA ASN A 207 -7.76 1.07 -11.11
C ASN A 207 -7.32 1.74 -9.78
N VAL A 208 -6.88 3.00 -9.82
CA VAL A 208 -6.38 3.72 -8.63
C VAL A 208 -7.38 3.72 -7.46
N ASP A 209 -8.67 3.80 -7.73
CA ASP A 209 -9.70 3.69 -6.69
C ASP A 209 -9.65 2.35 -5.95
N VAL A 210 -9.51 1.25 -6.70
CA VAL A 210 -9.41 -0.10 -6.14
C VAL A 210 -8.11 -0.26 -5.36
N TYR A 211 -7.01 0.28 -5.89
CA TYR A 211 -5.71 0.24 -5.22
C TYR A 211 -5.74 0.99 -3.88
N THR A 212 -6.29 2.20 -3.85
CA THR A 212 -6.39 2.98 -2.62
C THR A 212 -7.33 2.33 -1.60
N GLU A 213 -8.45 1.76 -2.04
CA GLU A 213 -9.37 1.03 -1.16
C GLU A 213 -8.73 -0.25 -0.60
N ASN A 214 -7.95 -0.98 -1.39
CA ASN A 214 -7.22 -2.16 -0.90
C ASN A 214 -6.15 -1.77 0.14
N LEU A 215 -5.38 -0.70 -0.12
CA LEU A 215 -4.40 -0.19 0.84
C LEU A 215 -5.06 0.24 2.17
N GLU A 216 -6.27 0.79 2.12
CA GLU A 216 -7.07 1.12 3.31
C GLU A 216 -7.55 -0.14 4.02
N LYS A 217 -8.08 -1.14 3.29
CA LYS A 217 -8.50 -2.44 3.85
C LYS A 217 -7.37 -3.22 4.50
N LEU A 218 -6.16 -3.13 3.94
CA LEU A 218 -4.94 -3.71 4.52
C LEU A 218 -4.45 -2.93 5.75
N GLY A 219 -5.07 -1.80 6.07
CA GLY A 219 -4.72 -0.94 7.18
C GLY A 219 -3.39 -0.21 6.98
N ILE A 220 -2.89 -0.11 5.74
CA ILE A 220 -1.64 0.61 5.46
C ILE A 220 -1.91 2.12 5.51
N ILE A 221 -3.01 2.56 4.90
CA ILE A 221 -3.46 3.94 4.91
C ILE A 221 -4.82 4.07 5.59
N ALA A 222 -5.15 5.27 6.06
CA ALA A 222 -6.47 5.60 6.57
C ALA A 222 -6.85 7.04 6.16
N LEU A 223 -8.15 7.27 5.98
CA LEU A 223 -8.67 8.59 5.70
C LEU A 223 -8.73 9.43 6.97
N GLU A 224 -8.12 10.62 6.93
CA GLU A 224 -8.38 11.65 7.91
C GLU A 224 -8.73 12.95 7.17
N THR A 225 -9.99 13.33 7.29
CA THR A 225 -10.49 14.61 6.80
C THR A 225 -10.44 15.59 7.95
N GLU A 226 -9.56 16.60 7.92
CA GLU A 226 -9.73 17.91 8.59
C GLU A 226 -8.42 18.74 8.75
N VAL A 227 -7.24 18.16 8.50
CA VAL A 227 -5.97 18.92 8.61
C VAL A 227 -5.41 19.23 7.23
N LEU A 228 -5.37 20.51 6.86
CA LEU A 228 -4.68 21.02 5.65
C LEU A 228 -3.22 21.35 5.99
N LEU A 229 -2.27 20.62 5.41
CA LEU A 229 -0.85 20.87 5.62
C LEU A 229 -0.35 21.91 4.61
N LYS A 230 0.34 22.96 5.09
CA LYS A 230 0.86 24.04 4.23
C LYS A 230 1.80 23.54 3.12
N LYS A 231 2.48 22.42 3.34
CA LYS A 231 3.46 21.83 2.40
C LYS A 231 2.84 21.28 1.11
N ASP A 232 1.55 20.94 1.12
CA ASP A 232 0.90 20.29 -0.03
C ASP A 232 -0.05 21.23 -0.79
N LEU A 233 0.00 22.55 -0.51
CA LEU A 233 -0.82 23.54 -1.20
C LEU A 233 -0.57 23.53 -2.71
N ASP A 234 0.70 23.41 -3.12
CA ASP A 234 1.09 23.35 -4.53
C ASP A 234 0.54 22.09 -5.20
N THR A 235 0.60 20.94 -4.51
CA THR A 235 0.02 19.69 -5.00
C THR A 235 -1.49 19.82 -5.20
N PHE A 236 -2.21 20.41 -4.23
CA PHE A 236 -3.64 20.65 -4.40
C PHE A 236 -3.97 21.62 -5.54
N GLN A 237 -3.15 22.65 -5.75
CA GLN A 237 -3.32 23.54 -6.89
C GLN A 237 -3.15 22.79 -8.21
N GLN A 238 -2.13 21.94 -8.32
CA GLN A 238 -1.89 21.10 -9.49
C GLN A 238 -3.06 20.12 -9.73
N LEU A 239 -3.60 19.50 -8.67
CA LEU A 239 -4.76 18.63 -8.77
C LEU A 239 -5.99 19.39 -9.31
N GLU A 240 -6.25 20.60 -8.83
CA GLU A 240 -7.41 21.42 -9.23
C GLU A 240 -7.28 22.01 -10.64
N GLN A 241 -6.10 22.53 -10.98
CA GLN A 241 -5.89 23.35 -12.17
C GLN A 241 -5.42 22.56 -13.39
N ASP A 242 -4.65 21.50 -13.17
CA ASP A 242 -4.01 20.76 -14.27
C ASP A 242 -4.65 19.37 -14.45
N ILE A 243 -4.72 18.58 -13.38
CA ILE A 243 -5.08 17.15 -13.49
C ILE A 243 -6.60 16.97 -13.59
N TYR A 244 -7.36 17.53 -12.64
CA TYR A 244 -8.81 17.30 -12.56
C TYR A 244 -9.65 18.48 -13.04
N GLN A 245 -9.06 19.45 -13.73
CA GLN A 245 -9.77 20.62 -14.26
C GLN A 245 -10.97 20.22 -15.14
N ALA A 246 -10.79 19.23 -16.02
CA ALA A 246 -11.86 18.73 -16.88
C ALA A 246 -13.02 18.12 -16.07
N ASN A 247 -12.69 17.37 -15.00
CA ASN A 247 -13.67 16.76 -14.11
C ASN A 247 -14.44 17.82 -13.32
N ILE A 248 -13.75 18.85 -12.82
CA ILE A 248 -14.36 19.99 -12.12
C ILE A 248 -15.29 20.77 -13.06
N LEU A 249 -14.86 21.07 -14.28
CA LEU A 249 -15.68 21.76 -15.28
C LEU A 249 -16.93 20.95 -15.67
N LYS A 250 -16.80 19.62 -15.79
CA LYS A 250 -17.94 18.73 -16.06
C LYS A 250 -18.95 18.76 -14.90
N SER A 251 -18.46 18.68 -13.67
CA SER A 251 -19.28 18.78 -12.45
C SER A 251 -19.96 20.15 -12.33
N GLN A 252 -19.26 21.23 -12.70
CA GLN A 252 -19.82 22.58 -12.69
C GLN A 252 -20.97 22.73 -13.69
N LYS A 253 -20.80 22.24 -14.93
CA LYS A 253 -21.88 22.23 -15.94
C LYS A 253 -23.11 21.45 -15.46
N TRP A 254 -22.88 20.36 -14.72
CA TRP A 254 -23.98 19.60 -14.13
C TRP A 254 -24.70 20.39 -13.03
N VAL A 255 -23.96 21.06 -12.15
CA VAL A 255 -24.53 21.98 -11.14
C VAL A 255 -25.35 23.09 -11.79
N ASP A 256 -24.84 23.72 -12.85
CA ASP A 256 -25.56 24.76 -13.58
C ASP A 256 -26.88 24.24 -14.16
N SER A 257 -26.87 22.99 -14.67
CA SER A 257 -28.06 22.32 -15.18
C SER A 257 -29.08 21.99 -14.07
N LEU A 258 -28.62 21.66 -12.85
CA LEU A 258 -29.48 21.44 -11.69
C LEU A 258 -30.14 22.75 -11.24
N ASN A 259 -29.37 23.84 -11.20
CA ASN A 259 -29.86 25.18 -10.86
C ASN A 259 -30.92 25.68 -11.85
N GLN A 260 -30.79 25.37 -13.14
CA GLN A 260 -31.81 25.70 -14.15
C GLN A 260 -33.12 24.92 -13.97
N LYS A 261 -33.05 23.66 -13.53
CA LYS A 261 -34.23 22.79 -13.36
C LYS A 261 -34.98 23.04 -12.06
N HIS A 262 -34.30 23.54 -11.03
CA HIS A 262 -34.85 23.74 -9.70
C HIS A 262 -34.54 25.17 -9.21
N PRO A 263 -35.28 26.19 -9.68
CA PRO A 263 -35.01 27.58 -9.32
C PRO A 263 -35.17 27.87 -7.82
N ASP A 264 -35.91 27.04 -7.08
CA ASP A 264 -36.15 27.17 -5.63
C ASP A 264 -34.99 26.64 -4.76
N VAL A 265 -33.97 26.04 -5.37
CA VAL A 265 -32.85 25.39 -4.70
C VAL A 265 -31.54 25.81 -5.35
N LEU A 266 -30.58 26.27 -4.55
CA LEU A 266 -29.25 26.61 -5.05
C LEU A 266 -28.27 25.47 -4.79
N TYR A 267 -27.68 24.94 -5.87
CA TYR A 267 -26.61 23.95 -5.83
C TYR A 267 -25.26 24.64 -6.05
N SER A 268 -24.26 24.30 -5.23
CA SER A 268 -22.89 24.80 -5.35
C SER A 268 -21.87 23.67 -5.25
N LEU A 269 -20.91 23.64 -6.18
CA LEU A 269 -19.79 22.69 -6.16
C LEU A 269 -18.69 23.23 -5.24
N TYR A 270 -18.12 22.38 -4.39
CA TYR A 270 -16.92 22.72 -3.63
C TYR A 270 -15.98 21.51 -3.47
N PRO A 271 -14.66 21.72 -3.55
CA PRO A 271 -13.68 20.67 -3.27
C PRO A 271 -13.46 20.53 -1.77
N LYS A 272 -13.47 19.30 -1.26
CA LYS A 272 -13.01 18.95 0.09
C LYS A 272 -11.61 18.32 -0.03
N LYS A 273 -10.62 19.03 0.52
CA LYS A 273 -9.22 18.56 0.59
C LYS A 273 -9.05 17.68 1.82
N GLY A 274 -8.25 16.64 1.68
CA GLY A 274 -7.94 15.70 2.75
C GLY A 274 -6.69 14.90 2.41
N TYR A 275 -6.42 13.90 3.22
CA TYR A 275 -5.22 13.07 3.08
C TYR A 275 -5.51 11.63 3.42
N TYR A 276 -4.76 10.75 2.78
CA TYR A 276 -4.50 9.43 3.32
C TYR A 276 -3.21 9.49 4.14
N TYR A 277 -3.30 9.10 5.42
CA TYR A 277 -2.13 8.99 6.28
C TYR A 277 -1.74 7.52 6.43
N PHE A 278 -0.44 7.27 6.58
CA PHE A 278 0.02 5.94 6.96
C PHE A 278 -0.36 5.68 8.43
N THR A 279 -1.07 4.58 8.67
CA THR A 279 -1.44 4.15 10.04
C THR A 279 -0.18 3.74 10.82
N ALA A 280 -0.29 3.47 12.12
CA ALA A 280 0.83 2.90 12.88
C ALA A 280 1.34 1.57 12.25
N TYR A 281 0.40 0.71 11.82
CA TYR A 281 0.71 -0.51 11.09
C TYR A 281 1.38 -0.20 9.75
N GLY A 282 0.81 0.75 8.98
CA GLY A 282 1.35 1.19 7.71
C GLY A 282 2.77 1.74 7.82
N LYS A 283 3.07 2.56 8.83
CA LYS A 283 4.43 3.08 9.06
C LYS A 283 5.43 1.96 9.34
N MET A 284 5.07 0.97 10.15
CA MET A 284 5.93 -0.21 10.36
C MET A 284 6.08 -1.02 9.09
N PHE A 285 5.00 -1.22 8.31
CA PHE A 285 5.04 -1.89 7.02
C PHE A 285 5.95 -1.17 6.03
N MET A 286 5.83 0.15 5.90
CA MET A 286 6.70 0.98 5.06
C MET A 286 8.16 0.85 5.51
N LYS A 287 8.41 0.88 6.82
CA LYS A 287 9.76 0.69 7.39
C LYS A 287 10.31 -0.70 7.09
N ALA A 288 9.49 -1.75 7.11
CA ALA A 288 9.92 -3.15 6.94
C ALA A 288 10.01 -3.60 5.47
N CYS A 289 9.06 -3.21 4.63
CA CYS A 289 8.92 -3.73 3.27
C CYS A 289 9.33 -2.73 2.19
N ILE A 290 9.22 -1.42 2.42
CA ILE A 290 9.41 -0.42 1.35
C ILE A 290 10.73 0.33 1.53
N LYS A 291 11.10 0.69 2.76
CA LYS A 291 12.35 1.42 3.08
C LYS A 291 13.59 0.54 3.01
N GLU A 292 14.68 1.11 2.52
CA GLU A 292 15.99 0.46 2.54
C GLU A 292 16.52 0.35 3.98
N LEU A 293 17.44 -0.59 4.23
CA LEU A 293 18.06 -0.77 5.54
C LEU A 293 18.70 0.54 6.06
N ASN A 294 19.44 1.23 5.19
CA ASN A 294 20.16 2.47 5.53
C ASN A 294 19.25 3.67 5.80
N GLU A 295 17.98 3.59 5.40
CA GLU A 295 16.98 4.65 5.60
C GLU A 295 16.13 4.45 6.87
N THR A 296 16.33 3.34 7.60
CA THR A 296 15.62 3.07 8.85
C THR A 296 16.23 3.74 10.08
N GLY A 297 17.38 4.39 9.92
CA GLY A 297 17.99 5.26 10.92
C GLY A 297 17.18 6.53 11.10
N GLU A 298 16.24 6.50 12.03
CA GLU A 298 15.62 7.72 12.55
C GLU A 298 16.72 8.57 13.22
N LYS A 299 17.05 9.71 12.63
CA LYS A 299 17.56 10.84 13.41
C LYS A 299 16.45 11.20 14.40
N SER A 300 16.62 10.73 15.64
CA SER A 300 15.88 11.21 16.81
C SER A 300 16.03 12.73 16.96
#